data_AF-A0A9X2GQ24-F1
#
_entry.id   AF-A0A9X2GQ24-F1
#
_cell.length_a   1.000
_cell.length_b   1.000
_cell.length_c   1.000
_cell.angle_alpha   90.00
_cell.angle_beta   90.00
_cell.angle_gamma   90.00
#
_symmetry.space_group_name_H-M   'P 1'
#
loop_
_entity.id
_entity.type
_entity.pdbx_description
1 polymer ?
#
loop_
_entity_poly.entity_id
_entity_poly.type
_entity_poly.pdbx_seq_one_letter_code
_entity_poly.pdbx_strand_id
1 'polypeptide(L)'
;MNSPVEDRLREALAEAGAAVDTSTLRPLRAPERRRFRVDFRMLTAAAAVVVVGSATTVLVGGGADGDGDGGRVTAATAADVFTRDDADMTVFLCTATAPKDSRCAGAVSSGQREAIERLVQAQLPQVAAGQWVSQAVAYDDFRNRYAHNQALLDQVEAADLPPSYRFKLRQGADRRQMALAFGQLEGVSTVVDHALGPASEAMAQQQKWEVKAFLCKAGTKLPACQAKPAKEGDSNTTKAGMPATPAQTKAIQKLIQKMPGVEEVFFEDAASAYESFKKAFKDNEALVKATRVGDMPESFQIKLKADAAVSEVVDELKRQPGVAQVVSNVCVADQAALMADFGLHLPDAVVCPPGA
;
A
#
# COMPACT_ATOMS: atom_id res chain seq x y z
N MET A 1 21.64 -30.59 -23.62
CA MET A 1 22.96 -30.85 -23.01
C MET A 1 22.87 -30.28 -21.61
N ASN A 2 22.70 -31.14 -20.61
CA ASN A 2 22.53 -30.69 -19.23
C ASN A 2 23.87 -30.17 -18.69
N SER A 3 23.79 -29.21 -17.77
CA SER A 3 24.96 -28.53 -17.23
C SER A 3 25.78 -29.50 -16.36
N PRO A 4 27.12 -29.46 -16.41
CA PRO A 4 27.99 -30.27 -15.53
C PRO A 4 27.70 -30.13 -14.03
N VAL A 5 26.96 -29.08 -13.64
CA VAL A 5 26.51 -28.82 -12.27
C VAL A 5 25.30 -29.69 -11.89
N GLU A 6 24.36 -29.93 -12.81
CA GLU A 6 23.18 -30.78 -12.55
C GLU A 6 23.57 -32.25 -12.40
N ASP A 7 24.53 -32.71 -13.19
CA ASP A 7 25.01 -34.10 -13.11
C ASP A 7 25.71 -34.35 -11.77
N ARG A 8 26.49 -33.38 -11.28
CA ARG A 8 27.12 -33.43 -9.95
C ARG A 8 26.12 -33.41 -8.80
N LEU A 9 25.04 -32.64 -8.93
CA LEU A 9 23.96 -32.61 -7.94
C LEU A 9 23.19 -33.93 -7.88
N ARG A 10 22.91 -34.54 -9.04
CA ARG A 10 22.26 -35.85 -9.10
C ARG A 10 23.13 -36.95 -8.51
N GLU A 11 24.43 -36.93 -8.79
CA GLU A 11 25.37 -37.91 -8.25
C GLU A 11 25.50 -37.79 -6.73
N ALA A 12 25.60 -36.56 -6.20
CA ALA A 12 25.65 -36.32 -4.75
C ALA A 12 24.35 -36.73 -4.03
N LEU A 13 23.18 -36.53 -4.65
CA LEU A 13 21.89 -36.93 -4.07
C LEU A 13 21.67 -38.44 -4.12
N ALA A 14 22.15 -39.11 -5.18
CA ALA A 14 22.09 -40.57 -5.29
C ALA A 14 23.00 -41.25 -4.25
N GLU A 15 24.19 -40.68 -4.00
CA GLU A 15 25.12 -41.18 -2.99
C GLU A 15 24.58 -40.99 -1.56
N ALA A 16 23.96 -39.83 -1.28
CA ALA A 16 23.30 -39.58 0.00
C ALA A 16 22.10 -40.50 0.27
N GLY A 17 21.34 -40.86 -0.78
CA GLY A 17 20.22 -41.80 -0.67
C GLY A 17 20.64 -43.25 -0.40
N ALA A 18 21.79 -43.67 -0.94
CA ALA A 18 22.32 -45.03 -0.76
C ALA A 18 22.88 -45.27 0.66
N ALA A 19 23.20 -44.20 1.40
CA ALA A 19 23.72 -44.28 2.77
C ALA A 19 22.63 -44.37 3.86
N VAL A 20 21.34 -44.33 3.50
CA VAL A 20 20.24 -44.40 4.47
C VAL A 20 19.92 -45.85 4.83
N ASP A 21 20.30 -46.24 6.04
CA ASP A 21 19.92 -47.53 6.61
C ASP A 21 18.42 -47.54 7.00
N THR A 22 17.61 -48.11 6.12
CA THR A 22 16.16 -48.24 6.30
C THR A 22 15.76 -49.09 7.52
N SER A 23 16.68 -49.87 8.12
CA SER A 23 16.42 -50.63 9.34
C SER A 23 16.37 -49.76 10.61
N THR A 24 16.84 -48.51 10.52
CA THR A 24 16.72 -47.50 11.59
C THR A 24 15.36 -46.78 11.59
N LEU A 25 14.55 -46.97 10.55
CA LEU A 25 13.25 -46.33 10.42
C LEU A 25 12.21 -47.06 11.28
N ARG A 26 11.82 -46.42 12.39
CA ARG A 26 10.87 -46.96 13.36
C ARG A 26 9.43 -46.87 12.80
N PRO A 27 8.65 -47.97 12.74
CA PRO A 27 7.26 -47.90 12.33
C PRO A 27 6.40 -47.19 13.38
N LEU A 28 5.54 -46.27 12.92
CA LEU A 28 4.64 -45.48 13.77
C LEU A 28 3.53 -46.37 14.34
N ARG A 29 3.42 -46.41 15.68
CA ARG A 29 2.32 -47.08 16.41
C ARG A 29 1.09 -46.17 16.47
N ALA A 30 -0.08 -46.74 16.20
CA ALA A 30 -1.38 -46.06 16.37
C ALA A 30 -1.71 -45.86 17.88
N PRO A 31 -2.29 -44.71 18.29
CA PRO A 31 -2.50 -44.41 19.71
C PRO A 31 -3.82 -44.98 20.28
N GLU A 32 -3.71 -45.57 21.46
CA GLU A 32 -4.77 -46.12 22.30
C GLU A 32 -5.36 -45.04 23.24
N ARG A 33 -6.69 -44.92 23.34
CA ARG A 33 -7.38 -43.89 24.14
C ARG A 33 -7.41 -44.24 25.63
N ARG A 34 -6.71 -43.47 26.48
CA ARG A 34 -6.96 -43.42 27.94
C ARG A 34 -7.76 -42.17 28.32
N ARG A 35 -8.84 -42.35 29.08
CA ARG A 35 -9.61 -41.29 29.75
C ARG A 35 -8.89 -40.89 31.05
N PHE A 36 -8.59 -39.60 31.23
CA PHE A 36 -8.14 -39.03 32.51
C PHE A 36 -9.08 -37.90 32.93
N ARG A 37 -9.60 -37.99 34.18
CA ARG A 37 -10.26 -36.88 34.89
C ARG A 37 -9.16 -35.99 35.48
N VAL A 38 -9.37 -34.67 35.50
CA VAL A 38 -8.43 -33.71 36.11
C VAL A 38 -9.16 -32.93 37.22
N ASP A 39 -8.55 -32.92 38.40
CA ASP A 39 -8.94 -32.19 39.61
C ASP A 39 -8.41 -30.75 39.54
N PHE A 40 -9.26 -29.75 39.83
CA PHE A 40 -8.93 -28.33 39.74
C PHE A 40 -8.51 -27.75 41.10
N ARG A 41 -7.21 -27.75 41.43
CA ARG A 41 -6.64 -26.83 42.44
C ARG A 41 -5.15 -26.52 42.18
N MET A 42 -4.83 -25.23 42.34
CA MET A 42 -3.51 -24.57 42.48
C MET A 42 -2.81 -24.06 41.20
N LEU A 43 -2.74 -22.73 41.17
CA LEU A 43 -2.02 -21.80 40.29
C LEU A 43 -0.52 -22.06 40.18
N THR A 44 0.06 -21.82 39.00
CA THR A 44 1.22 -20.92 38.79
C THR A 44 1.43 -20.67 37.30
N ALA A 45 1.80 -19.44 36.97
CA ALA A 45 1.80 -18.88 35.63
C ALA A 45 2.70 -19.65 34.65
N ALA A 46 2.09 -20.15 33.57
CA ALA A 46 2.78 -20.57 32.35
C ALA A 46 1.88 -20.19 31.17
N ALA A 47 2.29 -19.17 30.41
CA ALA A 47 1.54 -18.69 29.26
C ALA A 47 1.62 -19.72 28.13
N ALA A 48 0.46 -20.24 27.70
CA ALA A 48 0.32 -21.12 26.56
C ALA A 48 0.01 -20.29 25.29
N VAL A 49 0.70 -20.58 24.19
CA VAL A 49 0.55 -19.90 22.88
C VAL A 49 -0.09 -20.87 21.88
N VAL A 50 -1.07 -20.40 21.12
CA VAL A 50 -1.78 -21.16 20.09
C VAL A 50 -1.53 -20.53 18.72
N VAL A 51 -0.97 -21.32 17.80
CA VAL A 51 -0.87 -21.04 16.37
C VAL A 51 -2.12 -21.61 15.72
N VAL A 52 -3.01 -20.78 15.18
CA VAL A 52 -4.12 -21.24 14.34
C VAL A 52 -4.29 -20.31 13.14
N GLY A 53 -4.07 -20.88 11.95
CA GLY A 53 -4.59 -20.35 10.70
C GLY A 53 -6.11 -20.47 10.66
N SER A 54 -6.78 -19.52 10.04
CA SER A 54 -8.21 -19.63 9.72
C SER A 54 -8.43 -20.80 8.74
N ALA A 55 -9.51 -21.57 8.78
CA ALA A 55 -10.82 -21.35 9.35
C ALA A 55 -11.40 -22.68 9.87
N THR A 56 -12.49 -22.60 10.64
CA THR A 56 -13.33 -23.73 11.04
C THR A 56 -13.81 -24.55 9.84
N THR A 57 -13.00 -25.54 9.46
CA THR A 57 -13.41 -26.90 9.10
C THR A 57 -12.26 -27.82 9.47
N VAL A 58 -12.52 -28.78 10.36
CA VAL A 58 -11.59 -29.88 10.63
C VAL A 58 -11.60 -30.77 9.39
N LEU A 59 -10.56 -30.66 8.56
CA LEU A 59 -10.16 -31.71 7.63
C LEU A 59 -8.67 -31.98 7.83
N VAL A 60 -8.38 -33.18 8.31
CA VAL A 60 -7.03 -33.76 8.33
C VAL A 60 -6.60 -33.94 6.88
N GLY A 61 -5.63 -33.14 6.43
CA GLY A 61 -4.98 -33.26 5.13
C GLY A 61 -3.51 -32.91 5.28
N GLY A 62 -2.65 -33.93 5.23
CA GLY A 62 -1.21 -33.76 5.20
C GLY A 62 -0.74 -33.22 3.85
N GLY A 63 0.23 -32.32 3.90
CA GLY A 63 1.02 -31.85 2.77
C GLY A 63 2.30 -31.24 3.33
N ALA A 64 3.41 -31.94 3.15
CA ALA A 64 4.76 -31.47 3.47
C ALA A 64 5.24 -30.53 2.37
N ASP A 65 5.81 -29.38 2.74
CA ASP A 65 7.10 -28.86 2.26
C ASP A 65 7.33 -27.42 2.78
N GLY A 66 8.51 -27.18 3.35
CA GLY A 66 9.23 -25.91 3.19
C GLY A 66 9.21 -24.88 4.33
N ASP A 67 10.25 -24.97 5.15
CA ASP A 67 10.96 -23.90 5.86
C ASP A 67 10.41 -23.39 7.21
N GLY A 68 11.29 -23.44 8.22
CA GLY A 68 10.96 -23.34 9.64
C GLY A 68 10.55 -21.94 10.09
N ASP A 69 9.26 -21.78 10.39
CA ASP A 69 8.71 -20.65 11.15
C ASP A 69 8.75 -20.97 12.65
N GLY A 70 9.96 -20.96 13.23
CA GLY A 70 10.21 -21.37 14.61
C GLY A 70 10.84 -20.27 15.45
N GLY A 71 10.20 -19.10 15.53
CA GLY A 71 10.66 -18.02 16.42
C GLY A 71 10.04 -16.67 16.11
N ARG A 72 8.77 -16.46 16.49
CA ARG A 72 8.13 -15.13 16.37
C ARG A 72 7.59 -14.68 17.72
N VAL A 73 7.78 -13.40 18.00
CA VAL A 73 7.52 -12.66 19.26
C VAL A 73 6.13 -12.94 19.84
N THR A 74 6.06 -13.26 21.14
CA THR A 74 4.82 -13.49 21.90
C THR A 74 4.46 -12.29 22.78
N ALA A 75 3.38 -11.57 22.41
CA ALA A 75 2.54 -10.82 23.35
C ALA A 75 1.18 -10.51 22.71
N ALA A 76 0.25 -11.48 22.71
CA ALA A 76 -1.17 -11.25 22.45
C ALA A 76 -2.00 -12.39 23.05
N THR A 77 -3.03 -12.07 23.82
CA THR A 77 -4.10 -13.00 24.19
C THR A 77 -5.12 -13.08 23.05
N ALA A 78 -6.00 -14.09 23.02
CA ALA A 78 -7.03 -14.22 21.97
C ALA A 78 -8.03 -13.04 21.90
N ALA A 79 -7.99 -12.11 22.86
CA ALA A 79 -8.74 -10.84 22.83
C ALA A 79 -8.03 -9.73 22.00
N ASP A 80 -6.82 -9.99 21.48
CA ASP A 80 -5.92 -9.00 20.91
C ASP A 80 -5.63 -9.20 19.41
N VAL A 81 -6.43 -10.01 18.69
CA VAL A 81 -6.40 -9.98 17.22
C VAL A 81 -7.14 -8.73 16.78
N PHE A 82 -6.42 -7.78 16.20
CA PHE A 82 -6.97 -6.51 15.79
C PHE A 82 -6.87 -6.33 14.28
N THR A 83 -7.83 -5.62 13.72
CA THR A 83 -7.87 -5.38 12.28
C THR A 83 -6.81 -4.34 11.90
N ARG A 84 -6.58 -4.15 10.60
CA ARG A 84 -5.73 -3.05 10.14
C ARG A 84 -6.25 -1.69 10.65
N ASP A 85 -7.57 -1.49 10.68
CA ASP A 85 -8.20 -0.24 11.14
C ASP A 85 -7.90 0.08 12.61
N ASP A 86 -7.59 -0.95 13.38
CA ASP A 86 -7.22 -0.81 14.79
C ASP A 86 -5.72 -0.57 15.01
N ALA A 87 -4.89 -0.71 13.98
CA ALA A 87 -3.44 -0.58 14.09
C ALA A 87 -3.03 0.90 14.15
N ASP A 88 -2.17 1.22 15.10
CA ASP A 88 -1.52 2.54 15.19
C ASP A 88 -0.35 2.66 14.21
N MET A 89 0.39 1.57 14.01
CA MET A 89 1.56 1.54 13.14
C MET A 89 1.65 0.21 12.40
N THR A 90 2.10 0.25 11.15
CA THR A 90 2.41 -0.95 10.37
C THR A 90 3.82 -0.85 9.78
N VAL A 91 4.64 -1.87 10.01
CA VAL A 91 5.98 -2.03 9.46
C VAL A 91 5.91 -3.10 8.38
N PHE A 92 5.96 -2.70 7.13
CA PHE A 92 5.96 -3.59 5.98
C PHE A 92 7.37 -4.03 5.65
N LEU A 93 7.51 -5.29 5.26
CA LEU A 93 8.79 -5.89 4.91
C LEU A 93 9.00 -5.89 3.39
N CYS A 94 10.26 -5.99 2.97
CA CYS A 94 10.60 -6.10 1.55
C CYS A 94 10.13 -7.44 0.96
N THR A 95 9.58 -7.38 -0.26
CA THR A 95 9.21 -8.54 -1.08
C THR A 95 10.21 -8.73 -2.22
N ALA A 96 10.14 -9.89 -2.88
CA ALA A 96 10.94 -10.14 -4.09
C ALA A 96 10.48 -9.31 -5.29
N THR A 97 9.23 -8.85 -5.30
CA THR A 97 8.63 -8.06 -6.39
C THR A 97 8.70 -6.55 -6.14
N ALA A 98 9.34 -6.12 -5.04
CA ALA A 98 9.50 -4.71 -4.73
C ALA A 98 10.12 -3.93 -5.92
N PRO A 99 9.68 -2.69 -6.20
CA PRO A 99 10.21 -1.89 -7.30
C PRO A 99 11.73 -1.72 -7.22
N LYS A 100 12.41 -1.74 -8.38
CA LYS A 100 13.89 -1.68 -8.46
C LYS A 100 14.49 -0.35 -7.95
N ASP A 101 13.69 0.71 -7.98
CA ASP A 101 14.01 2.04 -7.46
C ASP A 101 13.71 2.17 -5.96
N SER A 102 13.14 1.14 -5.33
CA SER A 102 12.95 1.08 -3.89
C SER A 102 14.25 0.75 -3.15
N ARG A 103 14.22 0.88 -1.81
CA ARG A 103 15.30 0.47 -0.91
C ARG A 103 15.44 -1.06 -0.74
N CYS A 104 14.55 -1.84 -1.35
CA CYS A 104 14.52 -3.29 -1.19
C CYS A 104 15.45 -3.95 -2.21
N ALA A 105 16.44 -4.69 -1.72
CA ALA A 105 17.35 -5.50 -2.55
C ALA A 105 16.76 -6.88 -2.91
N GLY A 106 15.51 -7.14 -2.52
CA GLY A 106 14.81 -8.43 -2.64
C GLY A 106 14.00 -8.73 -1.38
N ALA A 107 13.48 -9.95 -1.30
CA ALA A 107 12.76 -10.43 -0.12
C ALA A 107 13.66 -10.45 1.13
N VAL A 108 13.05 -10.24 2.30
CA VAL A 108 13.77 -10.24 3.59
C VAL A 108 14.48 -11.57 3.85
N SER A 109 15.79 -11.51 4.06
CA SER A 109 16.61 -12.64 4.49
C SER A 109 16.38 -13.01 5.96
N SER A 110 16.82 -14.20 6.38
CA SER A 110 16.77 -14.63 7.79
C SER A 110 17.48 -13.66 8.73
N GLY A 111 18.69 -13.21 8.38
CA GLY A 111 19.45 -12.25 9.20
C GLY A 111 18.77 -10.88 9.33
N GLN A 112 18.14 -10.38 8.26
CA GLN A 112 17.35 -9.15 8.31
C GLN A 112 16.11 -9.32 9.19
N ARG A 113 15.42 -10.45 9.07
CA ARG A 113 14.26 -10.78 9.90
C ARG A 113 14.61 -10.81 11.39
N GLU A 114 15.70 -11.47 11.76
CA GLU A 114 16.18 -11.48 13.15
C GLU A 114 16.51 -10.08 13.66
N ALA A 115 17.12 -9.23 12.83
CA ALA A 115 17.42 -7.84 13.21
C ALA A 115 16.15 -7.03 13.46
N ILE A 116 15.13 -7.20 12.61
CA ILE A 116 13.82 -6.59 12.78
C ILE A 116 13.16 -7.10 14.07
N GLU A 117 13.17 -8.41 14.32
CA GLU A 117 12.56 -9.00 15.51
C GLU A 117 13.24 -8.55 16.81
N ARG A 118 14.56 -8.39 16.80
CA ARG A 118 15.28 -7.77 17.93
C ARG A 118 14.82 -6.34 18.19
N LEU A 119 14.61 -5.54 17.14
CA LEU A 119 14.07 -4.20 17.30
C LEU A 119 12.62 -4.23 17.81
N VAL A 120 11.76 -5.12 17.28
CA VAL A 120 10.40 -5.31 17.79
C VAL A 120 10.41 -5.60 19.30
N GLN A 121 11.28 -6.50 19.74
CA GLN A 121 11.45 -6.81 21.17
C GLN A 121 11.89 -5.59 21.99
N ALA A 122 12.82 -4.79 21.46
CA ALA A 122 13.27 -3.56 22.11
C ALA A 122 12.16 -2.49 22.20
N GLN A 123 11.20 -2.49 21.28
CA GLN A 123 10.07 -1.54 21.27
C GLN A 123 8.86 -2.01 22.09
N LEU A 124 8.84 -3.25 22.60
CA LEU A 124 7.72 -3.78 23.39
C LEU A 124 7.23 -2.87 24.54
N PRO A 125 8.09 -2.11 25.27
CA PRO A 125 7.62 -1.17 26.28
C PRO A 125 6.66 -0.10 25.76
N GLN A 126 6.77 0.27 24.48
CA GLN A 126 5.90 1.26 23.82
C GLN A 126 4.65 0.63 23.18
N VAL A 127 4.62 -0.70 23.06
CA VAL A 127 3.59 -1.45 22.34
C VAL A 127 2.54 -1.99 23.31
N ALA A 128 1.27 -1.70 23.02
CA ALA A 128 0.12 -2.24 23.74
C ALA A 128 -0.23 -3.65 23.23
N ALA A 129 -0.22 -3.84 21.91
CA ALA A 129 -0.39 -5.14 21.25
C ALA A 129 0.39 -5.16 19.92
N GLY A 130 0.95 -6.32 19.56
CA GLY A 130 1.68 -6.51 18.31
C GLY A 130 1.20 -7.75 17.57
N GLN A 131 1.06 -7.66 16.25
CA GLN A 131 0.59 -8.75 15.40
C GLN A 131 1.50 -8.92 14.19
N TRP A 132 1.91 -10.15 13.93
CA TRP A 132 2.51 -10.54 12.65
C TRP A 132 1.41 -10.85 11.64
N VAL A 133 1.57 -10.33 10.42
CA VAL A 133 0.71 -10.61 9.28
C VAL A 133 1.57 -11.25 8.20
N SER A 134 1.27 -12.51 7.88
CA SER A 134 1.92 -13.18 6.77
C SER A 134 1.44 -12.63 5.44
N GLN A 135 2.23 -12.85 4.39
CA GLN A 135 1.89 -12.48 3.02
C GLN A 135 0.58 -13.12 2.56
N ALA A 136 0.32 -14.39 2.89
CA ALA A 136 -0.94 -15.06 2.55
C ALA A 136 -2.15 -14.38 3.21
N VAL A 137 -2.04 -14.02 4.49
CA VAL A 137 -3.12 -13.32 5.21
C VAL A 137 -3.34 -11.92 4.63
N ALA A 138 -2.26 -11.20 4.28
CA ALA A 138 -2.36 -9.90 3.63
C ALA A 138 -3.04 -10.00 2.25
N TYR A 139 -2.75 -11.04 1.48
CA TYR A 139 -3.38 -11.27 0.17
C TYR A 139 -4.87 -11.62 0.30
N ASP A 140 -5.25 -12.44 1.27
CA ASP A 140 -6.67 -12.74 1.53
C ASP A 140 -7.45 -11.48 1.93
N ASP A 141 -6.89 -10.65 2.82
CA ASP A 141 -7.47 -9.36 3.21
C ASP A 141 -7.60 -8.42 1.99
N PHE A 142 -6.57 -8.35 1.14
CA PHE A 142 -6.58 -7.56 -0.09
C PHE A 142 -7.70 -8.01 -1.03
N ARG A 143 -7.79 -9.32 -1.34
CA ARG A 143 -8.85 -9.85 -2.21
C ARG A 143 -10.25 -9.58 -1.66
N ASN A 144 -10.42 -9.65 -0.35
CA ASN A 144 -11.70 -9.38 0.29
C ASN A 144 -12.08 -7.89 0.21
N ARG A 145 -11.14 -6.95 0.48
CA ARG A 145 -11.43 -5.51 0.43
C ARG A 145 -11.68 -5.01 -0.98
N TYR A 146 -10.94 -5.54 -1.95
CA TYR A 146 -11.04 -5.16 -3.36
C TYR A 146 -11.85 -6.16 -4.19
N ALA A 147 -12.74 -6.94 -3.56
CA ALA A 147 -13.59 -7.94 -4.22
C ALA A 147 -14.48 -7.35 -5.34
N HIS A 148 -14.73 -6.04 -5.31
CA HIS A 148 -15.51 -5.30 -6.30
C HIS A 148 -14.66 -4.73 -7.45
N ASN A 149 -13.32 -4.81 -7.38
CA ASN A 149 -12.39 -4.21 -8.33
C ASN A 149 -11.57 -5.29 -9.04
N GLN A 150 -12.18 -5.96 -10.02
CA GLN A 150 -11.54 -7.05 -10.75
C GLN A 150 -10.25 -6.61 -11.46
N ALA A 151 -10.23 -5.41 -12.04
CA ALA A 151 -9.06 -4.89 -12.75
C ALA A 151 -7.83 -4.80 -11.83
N LEU A 152 -8.03 -4.45 -10.57
CA LEU A 152 -6.97 -4.42 -9.58
C LEU A 152 -6.57 -5.82 -9.10
N LEU A 153 -7.55 -6.72 -8.91
CA LEU A 153 -7.30 -8.11 -8.53
C LEU A 153 -6.48 -8.88 -9.57
N ASP A 154 -6.65 -8.56 -10.86
CA ASP A 154 -5.91 -9.20 -11.96
C ASP A 154 -4.44 -8.74 -12.03
N GLN A 155 -4.08 -7.65 -11.35
CA GLN A 155 -2.76 -7.01 -11.41
C GLN A 155 -1.91 -7.24 -10.16
N VAL A 156 -2.50 -7.79 -9.10
CA VAL A 156 -1.83 -7.98 -7.82
C VAL A 156 -1.79 -9.47 -7.50
N GLU A 157 -0.58 -10.01 -7.46
CA GLU A 157 -0.32 -11.39 -7.09
C GLU A 157 -0.02 -11.50 -5.60
N ALA A 158 -0.15 -12.70 -5.03
CA ALA A 158 0.21 -12.94 -3.63
C ALA A 158 1.67 -12.53 -3.34
N ALA A 159 2.57 -12.65 -4.32
CA ALA A 159 3.99 -12.27 -4.22
C ALA A 159 4.22 -10.77 -3.97
N ASP A 160 3.26 -9.93 -4.36
CA ASP A 160 3.35 -8.49 -4.23
C ASP A 160 3.06 -7.99 -2.83
N LEU A 161 2.33 -8.76 -2.04
CA LEU A 161 1.89 -8.34 -0.72
C LEU A 161 3.03 -8.49 0.31
N PRO A 162 3.54 -7.39 0.87
CA PRO A 162 4.56 -7.47 1.91
C PRO A 162 3.99 -8.09 3.19
N PRO A 163 4.70 -9.06 3.80
CA PRO A 163 4.38 -9.43 5.16
C PRO A 163 4.72 -8.26 6.09
N SER A 164 4.06 -8.17 7.25
CA SER A 164 4.14 -6.98 8.09
C SER A 164 3.98 -7.24 9.59
N TYR A 165 4.50 -6.31 10.39
CA TYR A 165 4.15 -6.20 11.80
C TYR A 165 3.19 -5.03 11.99
N ARG A 166 2.06 -5.30 12.64
CA ARG A 166 1.08 -4.28 13.05
C ARG A 166 1.21 -4.05 14.55
N PHE A 167 1.13 -2.80 14.98
CA PHE A 167 1.24 -2.42 16.39
C PHE A 167 0.09 -1.53 16.81
N LYS A 168 -0.50 -1.82 17.97
CA LYS A 168 -1.20 -0.84 18.81
C LYS A 168 -0.20 -0.26 19.78
N LEU A 169 -0.17 1.06 19.92
CA LEU A 169 0.80 1.75 20.76
C LEU A 169 0.16 2.17 22.09
N ARG A 170 0.97 2.19 23.15
CA ARG A 170 0.53 2.71 24.44
C ARG A 170 0.37 4.22 24.36
N GLN A 171 -0.51 4.78 25.20
CA GLN A 171 -0.59 6.23 25.37
C GLN A 171 0.77 6.79 25.79
N GLY A 172 1.24 7.84 25.09
CA GLY A 172 2.54 8.45 25.35
C GLY A 172 3.74 7.77 24.66
N ALA A 173 3.51 6.74 23.82
CA ALA A 173 4.57 6.17 22.98
C ALA A 173 5.20 7.24 22.07
N ASP A 174 6.53 7.18 21.90
CA ASP A 174 7.25 8.02 20.95
C ASP A 174 7.16 7.40 19.55
N ARG A 175 6.01 7.65 18.90
CA ARG A 175 5.67 7.11 17.58
C ARG A 175 6.71 7.49 16.53
N ARG A 176 7.21 8.73 16.58
CA ARG A 176 8.18 9.25 15.62
C ARG A 176 9.52 8.53 15.76
N GLN A 177 10.02 8.37 16.98
CA GLN A 177 11.27 7.64 17.21
C GLN A 177 11.14 6.17 16.79
N MET A 178 10.01 5.52 17.12
CA MET A 178 9.74 4.15 16.72
C MET A 178 9.70 4.00 15.20
N ALA A 179 8.99 4.89 14.49
CA ALA A 179 8.91 4.87 13.03
C ALA A 179 10.28 5.07 12.37
N LEU A 180 11.09 6.01 12.89
CA LEU A 180 12.46 6.24 12.41
C LEU A 180 13.36 5.03 12.64
N ALA A 181 13.26 4.37 13.80
CA ALA A 181 14.06 3.19 14.11
C ALA A 181 13.78 2.04 13.15
N PHE A 182 12.51 1.72 12.89
CA PHE A 182 12.15 0.69 11.92
C PHE A 182 12.50 1.09 10.49
N GLY A 183 12.25 2.35 10.12
CA GLY A 183 12.54 2.88 8.79
C GLY A 183 14.03 2.88 8.44
N GLN A 184 14.95 2.66 9.39
CA GLN A 184 16.38 2.55 9.13
C GLN A 184 16.86 1.11 8.92
N LEU A 185 16.05 0.10 9.23
CA LEU A 185 16.45 -1.30 9.11
C LEU A 185 16.43 -1.79 7.66
N GLU A 186 17.43 -2.60 7.31
CA GLU A 186 17.38 -3.39 6.07
C GLU A 186 16.25 -4.42 6.13
N GLY A 187 15.63 -4.67 4.98
CA GLY A 187 14.47 -5.55 4.89
C GLY A 187 13.14 -4.91 5.29
N VAL A 188 13.13 -3.69 5.84
CA VAL A 188 11.90 -2.88 6.00
C VAL A 188 11.68 -2.08 4.71
N SER A 189 10.50 -2.23 4.11
CA SER A 189 10.11 -1.50 2.89
C SER A 189 9.53 -0.14 3.24
N THR A 190 8.52 -0.10 4.09
CA THR A 190 7.89 1.14 4.54
C THR A 190 7.34 1.00 5.97
N VAL A 191 7.25 2.13 6.66
CA VAL A 191 6.63 2.24 7.98
C VAL A 191 5.50 3.24 7.88
N VAL A 192 4.30 2.80 8.20
CA VAL A 192 3.09 3.61 8.17
C VAL A 192 2.67 3.89 9.60
N ASP A 193 2.61 5.17 9.98
CA ASP A 193 1.97 5.63 11.21
C ASP A 193 0.54 6.06 10.87
N HIS A 194 -0.44 5.27 11.31
CA HIS A 194 -1.85 5.44 10.98
C HIS A 194 -2.53 6.58 11.74
N ALA A 195 -1.96 7.03 12.86
CA ALA A 195 -2.43 8.25 13.53
C ALA A 195 -1.97 9.53 12.82
N LEU A 196 -0.94 9.42 11.97
CA LEU A 196 -0.50 10.47 11.05
C LEU A 196 -1.08 10.29 9.64
N GLY A 197 -1.93 9.28 9.46
CA GLY A 197 -2.60 8.99 8.20
C GLY A 197 -3.53 10.14 7.75
N PRO A 198 -4.05 10.07 6.51
CA PRO A 198 -4.79 11.13 5.85
C PRO A 198 -6.21 11.37 6.42
N ALA A 199 -6.34 11.51 7.75
CA ALA A 199 -7.53 11.97 8.42
C ALA A 199 -7.30 13.40 8.93
N SER A 200 -6.97 14.31 8.01
CA SER A 200 -7.19 15.72 8.28
C SER A 200 -8.53 16.14 7.66
N GLU A 201 -9.27 16.99 8.36
CA GLU A 201 -10.45 17.67 7.81
C GLU A 201 -10.14 18.39 6.48
N ALA A 202 -8.86 18.72 6.21
CA ALA A 202 -8.40 19.29 4.96
C ALA A 202 -8.52 18.30 3.78
N MET A 203 -8.33 17.00 3.99
CA MET A 203 -8.55 15.98 2.96
C MET A 203 -10.04 15.69 2.77
N ALA A 204 -10.83 15.65 3.84
CA ALA A 204 -12.29 15.55 3.74
C ALA A 204 -12.90 16.73 2.95
N GLN A 205 -12.35 17.95 3.08
CA GLN A 205 -12.76 19.09 2.24
C GLN A 205 -12.31 18.96 0.78
N GLN A 206 -11.16 18.33 0.51
CA GLN A 206 -10.71 18.03 -0.86
C GLN A 206 -11.56 16.92 -1.51
N GLN A 207 -12.10 15.99 -0.73
CA GLN A 207 -12.95 14.90 -1.21
C GLN A 207 -14.31 15.36 -1.74
N LYS A 208 -14.77 16.60 -1.46
CA LYS A 208 -15.99 17.14 -2.09
C LYS A 208 -15.91 17.07 -3.62
N TRP A 209 -14.72 17.29 -4.17
CA TRP A 209 -14.48 17.31 -5.60
C TRP A 209 -13.66 16.09 -5.97
N GLU A 210 -14.30 15.05 -6.48
CA GLU A 210 -13.63 13.78 -6.81
C GLU A 210 -12.67 13.92 -7.98
N VAL A 211 -12.94 14.81 -8.95
CA VAL A 211 -12.07 15.05 -10.11
C VAL A 211 -11.76 16.53 -10.27
N LYS A 212 -10.51 16.85 -10.58
CA LYS A 212 -10.03 18.21 -10.86
C LYS A 212 -9.36 18.25 -12.22
N ALA A 213 -9.89 19.03 -13.15
CA ALA A 213 -9.26 19.27 -14.45
C ALA A 213 -8.60 20.64 -14.47
N PHE A 214 -7.28 20.67 -14.36
CA PHE A 214 -6.46 21.88 -14.42
C PHE A 214 -6.29 22.34 -15.85
N LEU A 215 -6.44 23.64 -16.08
CA LEU A 215 -6.31 24.24 -17.40
C LEU A 215 -4.86 24.61 -17.71
N CYS A 216 -4.55 24.57 -19.00
CA CYS A 216 -3.29 25.05 -19.51
C CYS A 216 -3.08 26.52 -19.18
N LYS A 217 -1.86 26.84 -18.73
CA LYS A 217 -1.43 28.18 -18.40
C LYS A 217 -0.24 28.58 -19.27
N ALA A 218 -0.15 29.86 -19.61
CA ALA A 218 0.97 30.40 -20.36
C ALA A 218 2.30 30.11 -19.63
N GLY A 219 3.32 29.68 -20.38
CA GLY A 219 4.65 29.42 -19.81
C GLY A 219 4.82 28.04 -19.18
N THR A 220 3.77 27.22 -19.13
CA THR A 220 3.89 25.84 -18.65
C THR A 220 4.85 25.03 -19.52
N LYS A 221 5.47 24.02 -18.92
CA LYS A 221 6.38 23.09 -19.61
C LYS A 221 5.69 21.78 -20.03
N LEU A 222 4.39 21.67 -19.76
CA LEU A 222 3.61 20.47 -20.01
C LEU A 222 3.37 20.26 -21.52
N PRO A 223 3.75 19.10 -22.08
CA PRO A 223 3.47 18.78 -23.49
C PRO A 223 1.98 18.81 -23.85
N ALA A 224 1.10 18.45 -22.91
CA ALA A 224 -0.36 18.57 -23.06
C ALA A 224 -0.82 20.00 -23.43
N CYS A 225 -0.04 21.00 -23.03
CA CYS A 225 -0.26 22.41 -23.33
C CYS A 225 0.57 22.92 -24.52
N GLN A 226 0.99 22.01 -25.42
CA GLN A 226 1.76 22.31 -26.62
C GLN A 226 3.15 22.90 -26.35
N ALA A 227 3.68 22.70 -25.13
CA ALA A 227 5.08 22.97 -24.83
C ALA A 227 5.95 21.98 -25.60
N LYS A 228 7.09 22.44 -26.12
CA LYS A 228 8.08 21.57 -26.76
C LYS A 228 9.33 21.52 -25.89
N PRO A 229 9.72 20.35 -25.38
CA PRO A 229 10.97 20.23 -24.64
C PRO A 229 12.15 20.45 -25.59
N ALA A 230 13.29 20.91 -25.06
CA ALA A 230 14.50 21.12 -25.86
C ALA A 230 15.11 19.81 -26.35
N LYS A 231 15.00 18.77 -25.52
CA LYS A 231 15.28 17.36 -25.83
C LYS A 231 14.28 16.49 -25.08
N GLU A 232 14.05 15.27 -25.54
CA GLU A 232 13.22 14.31 -24.81
C GLU A 232 13.76 14.10 -23.39
N GLY A 233 12.89 14.18 -22.37
CA GLY A 233 13.26 14.12 -20.96
C GLY A 233 13.84 15.41 -20.36
N ASP A 234 14.00 16.48 -21.14
CA ASP A 234 14.58 17.74 -20.65
C ASP A 234 13.57 18.64 -19.94
N SER A 235 14.01 19.30 -18.88
CA SER A 235 13.20 20.28 -18.14
C SER A 235 13.18 21.66 -18.81
N ASN A 236 14.05 21.89 -19.79
CA ASN A 236 14.08 23.13 -20.56
C ASN A 236 13.22 23.01 -21.83
N THR A 237 12.57 24.10 -22.25
CA THR A 237 11.66 24.09 -23.40
C THR A 237 12.12 25.01 -24.52
N THR A 238 11.96 24.56 -25.77
CA THR A 238 12.15 25.40 -26.98
C THR A 238 10.89 26.17 -27.33
N LYS A 239 9.73 25.70 -26.84
CA LYS A 239 8.44 26.39 -26.95
C LYS A 239 7.73 26.30 -25.60
N ALA A 240 7.39 27.45 -25.04
CA ALA A 240 6.52 27.55 -23.87
C ALA A 240 5.11 27.06 -24.19
N GLY A 241 4.46 26.43 -23.22
CA GLY A 241 3.07 26.00 -23.34
C GLY A 241 2.11 27.19 -23.46
N MET A 242 1.03 26.96 -24.19
CA MET A 242 -0.01 27.94 -24.44
C MET A 242 -1.13 27.82 -23.40
N PRO A 243 -1.74 28.94 -22.97
CA PRO A 243 -2.89 28.88 -22.07
C PRO A 243 -4.12 28.29 -22.76
N ALA A 244 -5.06 27.77 -21.97
CA ALA A 244 -6.40 27.46 -22.46
C ALA A 244 -7.08 28.73 -22.96
N THR A 245 -7.66 28.66 -24.16
CA THR A 245 -8.43 29.77 -24.73
C THR A 245 -9.82 29.84 -24.09
N PRO A 246 -10.49 31.02 -24.07
CA PRO A 246 -11.87 31.12 -23.58
C PRO A 246 -12.84 30.17 -24.29
N ALA A 247 -12.63 29.89 -25.58
CA ALA A 247 -13.41 28.93 -26.34
C ALA A 247 -13.19 27.49 -25.86
N GLN A 248 -11.93 27.11 -25.59
CA GLN A 248 -11.60 25.80 -25.01
C GLN A 248 -12.20 25.63 -23.61
N THR A 249 -12.02 26.62 -22.72
CA THR A 249 -12.59 26.60 -21.36
C THR A 249 -14.11 26.40 -21.42
N LYS A 250 -14.81 27.15 -22.28
CA LYS A 250 -16.26 27.01 -22.46
C LYS A 250 -16.65 25.65 -23.06
N ALA A 251 -15.85 25.08 -23.96
CA ALA A 251 -16.10 23.77 -24.54
C ALA A 251 -15.94 22.66 -23.49
N ILE A 252 -14.87 22.71 -22.69
CA ILE A 252 -14.61 21.78 -21.59
C ILE A 252 -15.75 21.83 -20.56
N GLN A 253 -16.18 23.02 -20.15
CA GLN A 253 -17.30 23.16 -19.21
C GLN A 253 -18.58 22.51 -19.74
N LYS A 254 -18.93 22.78 -21.01
CA LYS A 254 -20.11 22.18 -21.64
C LYS A 254 -19.99 20.66 -21.79
N LEU A 255 -18.79 20.14 -22.02
CA LEU A 255 -18.54 18.71 -22.08
C LEU A 255 -18.80 18.08 -20.70
N ILE A 256 -18.18 18.61 -19.64
CA ILE A 256 -18.35 18.12 -18.26
C ILE A 256 -19.82 18.08 -17.87
N GLN A 257 -20.58 19.16 -18.15
CA GLN A 257 -22.01 19.25 -17.85
C GLN A 257 -22.88 18.21 -18.56
N LYS A 258 -22.40 17.62 -19.65
CA LYS A 258 -23.12 16.59 -20.42
C LYS A 258 -22.70 15.17 -20.06
N MET A 259 -21.64 15.00 -19.27
CA MET A 259 -21.17 13.66 -18.88
C MET A 259 -22.18 13.00 -17.93
N PRO A 260 -22.61 11.76 -18.19
CA PRO A 260 -23.65 11.12 -17.40
C PRO A 260 -23.23 10.87 -15.94
N GLY A 261 -21.94 10.68 -15.67
CA GLY A 261 -21.39 10.46 -14.33
C GLY A 261 -21.15 11.74 -13.50
N VAL A 262 -21.40 12.93 -14.04
CA VAL A 262 -21.15 14.20 -13.33
C VAL A 262 -22.41 14.65 -12.60
N GLU A 263 -22.26 15.00 -11.33
CA GLU A 263 -23.31 15.58 -10.48
C GLU A 263 -23.22 17.12 -10.47
N GLU A 264 -22.03 17.66 -10.24
CA GLU A 264 -21.78 19.10 -10.10
C GLU A 264 -20.45 19.47 -10.79
N VAL A 265 -20.38 20.66 -11.36
CA VAL A 265 -19.11 21.24 -11.81
C VAL A 265 -19.00 22.70 -11.40
N PHE A 266 -17.87 23.05 -10.80
CA PHE A 266 -17.51 24.40 -10.41
C PHE A 266 -16.23 24.83 -11.12
N PHE A 267 -16.24 26.00 -11.73
CA PHE A 267 -15.03 26.60 -12.29
C PHE A 267 -14.33 27.40 -11.19
N GLU A 268 -13.12 27.00 -10.84
CA GLU A 268 -12.26 27.70 -9.90
C GLU A 268 -11.25 28.54 -10.68
N ASP A 269 -11.40 29.87 -10.61
CA ASP A 269 -10.43 30.81 -11.17
C ASP A 269 -9.18 30.92 -10.28
N ALA A 270 -8.14 31.58 -10.81
CA ALA A 270 -6.86 31.68 -10.11
C ALA A 270 -6.94 32.40 -8.75
N ALA A 271 -7.87 33.36 -8.60
CA ALA A 271 -8.08 34.08 -7.35
C ALA A 271 -8.72 33.17 -6.29
N SER A 272 -9.77 32.44 -6.67
CA SER A 272 -10.44 31.45 -5.81
C SER A 272 -9.49 30.33 -5.42
N ALA A 273 -8.70 29.82 -6.38
CA ALA A 273 -7.67 28.82 -6.12
C ALA A 273 -6.60 29.32 -5.13
N TYR A 274 -6.24 30.61 -5.18
CA TYR A 274 -5.29 31.20 -4.23
C TYR A 274 -5.87 31.28 -2.82
N GLU A 275 -7.16 31.61 -2.67
CA GLU A 275 -7.83 31.57 -1.37
C GLU A 275 -7.89 30.14 -0.81
N SER A 276 -8.25 29.16 -1.65
CA SER A 276 -8.20 27.74 -1.31
C SER A 276 -6.80 27.31 -0.85
N PHE A 277 -5.76 27.74 -1.56
CA PHE A 277 -4.36 27.48 -1.24
C PHE A 277 -3.94 28.08 0.10
N LYS A 278 -4.25 29.35 0.36
CA LYS A 278 -3.96 30.00 1.66
C LYS A 278 -4.60 29.25 2.82
N LYS A 279 -5.83 28.77 2.65
CA LYS A 279 -6.52 27.98 3.68
C LYS A 279 -5.83 26.63 3.92
N ALA A 280 -5.47 25.92 2.84
CA ALA A 280 -4.83 24.61 2.92
C ALA A 280 -3.41 24.68 3.53
N PHE A 281 -2.66 25.74 3.26
CA PHE A 281 -1.28 25.94 3.72
C PHE A 281 -1.16 27.02 4.80
N LYS A 282 -2.23 27.25 5.58
CA LYS A 282 -2.27 28.29 6.62
C LYS A 282 -1.13 28.18 7.65
N ASP A 283 -0.64 26.96 7.89
CA ASP A 283 0.41 26.67 8.86
C ASP A 283 1.83 26.75 8.23
N ASN A 284 1.92 27.03 6.92
CA ASN A 284 3.18 27.23 6.19
C ASN A 284 3.25 28.64 5.60
N GLU A 285 3.48 29.64 6.46
CA GLU A 285 3.53 31.05 6.06
C GLU A 285 4.56 31.35 4.96
N ALA A 286 5.72 30.67 4.98
CA ALA A 286 6.77 30.89 4.00
C ALA A 286 6.29 30.53 2.59
N LEU A 287 5.60 29.39 2.46
CA LEU A 287 5.00 28.95 1.21
C LEU A 287 3.89 29.89 0.75
N VAL A 288 3.02 30.32 1.67
CA VAL A 288 1.95 31.30 1.36
C VAL A 288 2.52 32.62 0.86
N LYS A 289 3.55 33.17 1.53
CA LYS A 289 4.20 34.44 1.14
C LYS A 289 4.94 34.34 -0.20
N ALA A 290 5.46 33.17 -0.54
CA ALA A 290 6.19 32.94 -1.79
C ALA A 290 5.26 32.78 -3.01
N THR A 291 3.98 32.48 -2.78
CA THR A 291 3.02 32.15 -3.83
C THR A 291 2.15 33.35 -4.20
N ARG A 292 1.91 33.56 -5.50
CA ARG A 292 1.07 34.65 -6.01
C ARG A 292 -0.21 34.08 -6.62
N VAL A 293 -1.25 34.91 -6.72
CA VAL A 293 -2.49 34.56 -7.44
C VAL A 293 -2.17 34.08 -8.86
N GLY A 294 -1.29 34.81 -9.54
CA GLY A 294 -0.85 34.46 -10.89
C GLY A 294 -0.08 33.14 -10.98
N ASP A 295 0.28 32.48 -9.88
CA ASP A 295 0.90 31.15 -9.85
C ASP A 295 -0.14 30.03 -9.85
N MET A 296 -1.37 30.32 -9.42
CA MET A 296 -2.44 29.32 -9.31
C MET A 296 -2.99 28.90 -10.68
N PRO A 297 -3.17 27.61 -10.92
CA PRO A 297 -3.86 27.12 -12.11
C PRO A 297 -5.37 27.29 -11.96
N GLU A 298 -6.04 27.71 -13.03
CA GLU A 298 -7.50 27.60 -13.11
C GLU A 298 -7.90 26.14 -13.30
N SER A 299 -9.06 25.75 -12.78
CA SER A 299 -9.51 24.36 -12.88
C SER A 299 -11.03 24.20 -12.86
N PHE A 300 -11.49 23.07 -13.39
CA PHE A 300 -12.83 22.57 -13.13
C PHE A 300 -12.78 21.58 -11.97
N GLN A 301 -13.50 21.91 -10.91
CA GLN A 301 -13.77 21.06 -9.75
C GLN A 301 -15.04 20.28 -10.04
N ILE A 302 -14.97 18.95 -10.08
CA ILE A 302 -16.03 18.09 -10.61
C ILE A 302 -16.45 17.12 -9.51
N LYS A 303 -17.75 17.13 -9.21
CA LYS A 303 -18.38 16.19 -8.33
C LYS A 303 -19.00 15.05 -9.14
N LEU A 304 -18.73 13.81 -8.76
CA LEU A 304 -19.24 12.63 -9.46
C LEU A 304 -20.47 12.05 -8.76
N LYS A 305 -21.33 11.39 -9.54
CA LYS A 305 -22.38 10.53 -8.99
C LYS A 305 -21.76 9.28 -8.37
N ALA A 306 -22.45 8.67 -7.41
CA ALA A 306 -21.96 7.50 -6.68
C ALA A 306 -21.65 6.28 -7.58
N ASP A 307 -22.30 6.17 -8.75
CA ASP A 307 -22.14 5.09 -9.73
C ASP A 307 -21.28 5.49 -10.94
N ALA A 308 -20.62 6.67 -10.89
CA ALA A 308 -19.85 7.17 -12.02
C ALA A 308 -18.59 6.34 -12.28
N ALA A 309 -18.33 6.04 -13.56
CA ALA A 309 -17.05 5.50 -14.01
C ALA A 309 -15.99 6.62 -13.98
N VAL A 310 -15.24 6.70 -12.88
CA VAL A 310 -14.23 7.76 -12.64
C VAL A 310 -13.19 7.82 -13.77
N SER A 311 -12.70 6.65 -14.22
CA SER A 311 -11.69 6.54 -15.28
C SER A 311 -12.16 7.11 -16.61
N GLU A 312 -13.42 6.86 -17.01
CA GLU A 312 -14.00 7.40 -18.24
C GLU A 312 -14.07 8.93 -18.20
N VAL A 313 -14.49 9.52 -17.08
CA VAL A 313 -14.52 10.97 -16.89
C VAL A 313 -13.11 11.55 -16.97
N VAL A 314 -12.16 10.96 -16.25
CA VAL A 314 -10.76 11.41 -16.22
C VAL A 314 -10.15 11.40 -17.61
N ASP A 315 -10.35 10.33 -18.36
CA ASP A 315 -9.74 10.15 -19.67
C ASP A 315 -10.36 11.02 -20.75
N GLU A 316 -11.68 11.18 -20.72
CA GLU A 316 -12.36 12.10 -21.61
C GLU A 316 -11.86 13.54 -21.41
N LEU A 317 -11.57 13.94 -20.16
CA LEU A 317 -11.02 15.25 -19.85
C LEU A 317 -9.55 15.40 -20.24
N LYS A 318 -8.72 14.37 -20.03
CA LYS A 318 -7.30 14.37 -20.45
C LYS A 318 -7.14 14.59 -21.96
N ARG A 319 -8.11 14.16 -22.78
CA ARG A 319 -8.10 14.34 -24.23
C ARG A 319 -8.47 15.75 -24.69
N GLN A 320 -8.97 16.62 -23.81
CA GLN A 320 -9.49 17.91 -24.24
C GLN A 320 -8.38 18.96 -24.47
N PRO A 321 -8.42 19.69 -25.60
CA PRO A 321 -7.53 20.82 -25.83
C PRO A 321 -7.69 21.89 -24.74
N GLY A 322 -6.57 22.28 -24.12
CA GLY A 322 -6.56 23.27 -23.04
C GLY A 322 -6.61 22.67 -21.64
N VAL A 323 -6.70 21.35 -21.50
CA VAL A 323 -6.48 20.65 -20.22
C VAL A 323 -5.00 20.35 -20.05
N ALA A 324 -4.44 20.77 -18.91
CA ALA A 324 -3.05 20.54 -18.54
C ALA A 324 -2.86 19.20 -17.83
N GLN A 325 -3.75 18.93 -16.87
CA GLN A 325 -3.69 17.76 -16.00
C GLN A 325 -5.08 17.48 -15.47
N VAL A 326 -5.39 16.20 -15.28
CA VAL A 326 -6.58 15.76 -14.55
C VAL A 326 -6.12 14.97 -13.33
N VAL A 327 -6.59 15.37 -12.15
CA VAL A 327 -6.34 14.69 -10.88
C VAL A 327 -7.65 14.09 -10.40
N SER A 328 -7.63 12.81 -10.03
CA SER A 328 -8.75 12.15 -9.36
C SER A 328 -8.39 11.93 -7.90
N ASN A 329 -9.15 12.55 -7.01
CA ASN A 329 -8.99 12.36 -5.57
C ASN A 329 -9.43 10.95 -5.13
N VAL A 330 -10.31 10.30 -5.90
CA VAL A 330 -10.64 8.87 -5.71
C VAL A 330 -9.39 8.02 -5.95
N CYS A 331 -8.70 8.25 -7.07
CA CYS A 331 -7.47 7.53 -7.40
C CYS A 331 -6.37 7.74 -6.37
N VAL A 332 -6.17 8.99 -5.94
CA VAL A 332 -5.17 9.32 -4.92
C VAL A 332 -5.53 8.66 -3.58
N ALA A 333 -6.82 8.63 -3.22
CA ALA A 333 -7.27 7.94 -2.01
C ALA A 333 -7.07 6.43 -2.10
N ASP A 334 -7.39 5.80 -3.23
CA ASP A 334 -7.19 4.36 -3.44
C ASP A 334 -5.71 3.99 -3.40
N GLN A 335 -4.84 4.79 -4.02
CA GLN A 335 -3.40 4.60 -3.98
C GLN A 335 -2.86 4.75 -2.56
N ALA A 336 -3.32 5.78 -1.83
CA ALA A 336 -2.96 5.97 -0.43
C ALA A 336 -3.44 4.81 0.44
N ALA A 337 -4.64 4.27 0.22
CA ALA A 337 -5.18 3.13 0.93
C ALA A 337 -4.38 1.86 0.66
N LEU A 338 -4.04 1.58 -0.61
CA LEU A 338 -3.19 0.45 -0.99
C LEU A 338 -1.82 0.50 -0.30
N MET A 339 -1.20 1.68 -0.27
CA MET A 339 0.08 1.90 0.41
C MET A 339 -0.06 1.75 1.93
N ALA A 340 -1.05 2.39 2.54
CA ALA A 340 -1.22 2.38 3.99
C ALA A 340 -1.61 0.99 4.54
N ASP A 341 -2.55 0.33 3.85
CA ASP A 341 -3.18 -0.89 4.36
C ASP A 341 -2.42 -2.15 3.98
N PHE A 342 -1.79 -2.13 2.80
CA PHE A 342 -1.16 -3.29 2.19
C PHE A 342 0.31 -3.08 1.85
N GLY A 343 0.88 -1.89 2.05
CA GLY A 343 2.28 -1.60 1.69
C GLY A 343 2.55 -1.64 0.18
N LEU A 344 1.49 -1.64 -0.63
CA LEU A 344 1.56 -1.77 -2.09
C LEU A 344 1.83 -0.42 -2.74
N HIS A 345 2.82 -0.40 -3.63
CA HIS A 345 3.12 0.73 -4.50
C HIS A 345 2.87 0.30 -5.94
N LEU A 346 1.66 0.57 -6.42
CA LEU A 346 1.25 0.20 -7.77
C LEU A 346 1.36 1.43 -8.69
N PRO A 347 1.67 1.22 -9.99
CA PRO A 347 1.61 2.30 -10.98
C PRO A 347 0.22 2.93 -11.03
N ASP A 348 0.15 4.24 -11.27
CA ASP A 348 -1.14 4.96 -11.39
C ASP A 348 -2.06 4.32 -12.44
N ALA A 349 -1.51 3.79 -13.54
CA ALA A 349 -2.27 3.10 -14.58
C ALA A 349 -2.87 1.75 -14.14
N VAL A 350 -2.47 1.21 -12.99
CA VAL A 350 -3.06 0.00 -12.39
C VAL A 350 -4.13 0.39 -11.38
N VAL A 351 -3.85 1.37 -10.52
CA VAL A 351 -4.82 1.84 -9.50
C VAL A 351 -5.99 2.57 -10.15
N CYS A 352 -5.67 3.38 -11.16
CA CYS A 352 -6.62 4.12 -11.97
C CYS A 352 -6.35 3.90 -13.44
N PRO A 353 -6.76 2.74 -13.96
CA PRO A 353 -6.57 2.43 -15.36
C PRO A 353 -7.26 3.48 -16.22
N PRO A 354 -6.62 3.87 -17.34
CA PRO A 354 -7.33 4.62 -18.36
C PRO A 354 -8.58 3.81 -18.79
N GLY A 355 -9.69 4.50 -19.03
CA GLY A 355 -10.87 3.91 -19.66
C GLY A 355 -10.49 3.30 -21.01
N ALA A 356 -10.83 2.01 -21.16
CA ALA A 356 -10.54 1.19 -22.34
C ALA A 356 -11.16 1.75 -23.63
#